data_AF-A0A432TZU2-F1
#
_entry.id   AF-A0A432TZU2-F1
#
_cell.length_a   1.000
_cell.length_b   1.000
_cell.length_c   1.000
_cell.angle_alpha   90.00
_cell.angle_beta   90.00
_cell.angle_gamma   90.00
#
_symmetry.space_group_name_H-M   'P 1'
#
loop_
_entity.id
_entity.type
_entity.pdbx_description
1 polymer ?
#
loop_
_entity_poly.entity_id
_entity_poly.type
_entity_poly.pdbx_seq_one_letter_code
_entity_poly.pdbx_strand_id
1 'polypeptide(L)' 'MYENDLVIVEIEPSEIPWVKIFTKRKIKEFSECTPEE' A
#
# COMPACT_ATOMS: atom_id res chain seq x y z
N MET A 1 -9.12 -6.61 5.64
CA MET A 1 -8.00 -5.67 5.55
C MET A 1 -6.75 -6.43 5.96
N TYR A 2 -5.69 -6.36 5.16
CA TYR A 2 -4.41 -7.00 5.46
C TYR A 2 -3.36 -5.92 5.68
N GLU A 3 -2.37 -6.16 6.51
CA GLU A 3 -1.32 -5.19 6.77
C GLU A 3 -0.02 -5.85 7.22
N ASN A 4 1.09 -5.12 7.06
CA ASN A 4 2.36 -5.37 7.71
C ASN A 4 2.91 -4.05 8.27
N ASP A 5 4.19 -4.00 8.64
CA ASP A 5 4.79 -2.80 9.24
C ASP A 5 4.88 -1.60 8.29
N LEU A 6 4.86 -1.82 6.97
CA LEU A 6 5.08 -0.79 5.96
C LEU A 6 3.80 -0.33 5.27
N VAL A 7 2.89 -1.26 4.99
CA VAL A 7 1.71 -1.01 4.14
C VAL A 7 0.42 -1.60 4.70
N ILE A 8 -0.69 -0.98 4.29
CA ILE A 8 -2.05 -1.46 4.48
C ILE A 8 -2.59 -1.83 3.09
N VAL A 9 -3.28 -2.96 3.03
CA VAL A 9 -3.86 -3.50 1.80
C VAL A 9 -5.37 -3.63 1.95
N GLU A 10 -6.08 -3.01 1.01
CA GLU A 10 -7.53 -3.05 0.90
C GLU A 10 -7.94 -3.70 -0.41
N ILE A 11 -8.99 -4.51 -0.38
CA ILE A 11 -9.62 -5.04 -1.58
C ILE A 11 -10.72 -4.07 -1.96
N GLU A 12 -10.66 -3.52 -3.17
CA GLU A 12 -11.70 -2.68 -3.72
C GLU A 12 -12.79 -3.57 -4.36
N PRO A 13 -14.05 -3.45 -3.92
CA PRO A 13 -15.14 -4.21 -4.51
C PRO A 13 -15.49 -3.64 -5.89
N SER A 14 -15.13 -4.37 -6.92
CA SER A 14 -15.39 -4.07 -8.33
C SER A 14 -15.60 -5.38 -9.10
N GLU A 15 -16.20 -5.31 -10.29
CA GLU A 15 -16.49 -6.50 -11.12
C GLU A 15 -15.24 -7.37 -11.35
N ILE A 16 -14.10 -6.72 -11.62
CA ILE A 16 -12.77 -7.31 -11.50
C ILE A 16 -12.15 -6.76 -10.22
N PRO A 17 -11.79 -7.58 -9.22
CA PRO A 17 -11.34 -7.09 -7.92
C PRO A 17 -9.98 -6.40 -8.04
N TRP A 18 -9.90 -5.18 -7.52
CA TRP A 18 -8.64 -4.44 -7.41
C TRP A 18 -8.11 -4.49 -5.99
N VAL A 19 -6.80 -4.28 -5.87
CA VAL A 19 -6.11 -4.16 -4.59
C VAL A 19 -5.54 -2.76 -4.49
N LYS A 20 -5.87 -2.05 -3.42
CA LYS A 20 -5.29 -0.76 -3.06
C LYS A 20 -4.25 -0.97 -1.98
N ILE A 21 -3.06 -0.45 -2.20
CA ILE A 21 -1.95 -0.51 -1.26
C ILE A 21 -1.67 0.91 -0.80
N PHE A 22 -1.70 1.12 0.51
CA PHE A 22 -1.42 2.39 1.15
C PHE A 22 -0.18 2.27 2.02
N THR A 23 0.70 3.26 1.95
CA THR A 23 1.85 3.38 2.83
C THR A 23 1.39 3.85 4.21
N LYS A 24 1.91 3.22 5.28
CA LYS A 24 1.66 3.68 6.66
C LYS A 24 2.40 5.00 6.94
N ARG A 25 3.57 5.16 6.33
CA ARG A 25 4.34 6.42 6.31
C ARG A 25 3.75 7.35 5.25
N LYS A 26 3.67 8.65 5.54
CA LYS A 26 3.15 9.65 4.60
C LYS A 26 4.18 10.00 3.52
N ILE A 27 4.33 9.08 2.57
CA ILE A 27 5.16 9.23 1.37
C ILE A 27 4.26 9.21 0.13
N LYS A 28 4.64 9.98 -0.87
CA LYS A 28 3.92 10.13 -2.15
C LYS A 28 4.61 9.38 -3.28
N GLU A 29 5.93 9.20 -3.20
CA GLU A 29 6.73 8.58 -4.26
C GLU A 29 7.66 7.51 -3.71
N PHE A 30 7.98 6.49 -4.52
CA PHE A 30 8.96 5.46 -4.17
C PHE A 30 10.38 6.00 -3.99
N SER A 31 10.67 7.16 -4.59
CA SER A 31 11.93 7.90 -4.39
C SER A 31 12.12 8.37 -2.95
N GLU A 32 11.05 8.42 -2.15
CA GLU A 32 11.08 8.79 -0.74
C GLU A 32 11.27 7.57 0.19
N CYS A 33 11.34 6.36 -0.37
CA CYS A 33 11.64 5.12 0.35
C CYS A 33 13.16 4.89 0.50
N THR A 34 13.54 4.15 1.53
CA THR A 34 14.89 3.56 1.59
C THR A 34 14.97 2.34 0.66
N PRO A 35 16.15 1.98 0.13
CA PRO A 35 16.30 0.77 -0.68
C PRO A 35 15.91 -0.54 0.03
N GLU A 36 15.96 -0.56 1.37
CA GLU A 36 15.61 -1.70 2.20
C GLU A 36 14.11 -1.79 2.55
N GLU A 37 13.33 -0.76 2.23
CA GLU A 37 11.86 -0.75 2.31
C GLU A 37 11.26 -1.39 1.05
#